data_AF-A0A7N8XUH8-F1
#
_entry.id   AF-A0A7N8XUH8-F1
#
_cell.length_a   1.000
_cell.length_b   1.000
_cell.length_c   1.000
_cell.angle_alpha   90.00
_cell.angle_beta   90.00
_cell.angle_gamma   90.00
#
_symmetry.space_group_name_H-M   'P 1'
#
loop_
_entity.id
_entity.type
_entity.pdbx_description
1 polymer ?
#
loop_
_entity_poly.entity_id
_entity_poly.type
_entity_poly.pdbx_seq_one_letter_code
_entity_poly.pdbx_strand_id
1 'polypeptide(L)' 'VISSLPFSNTHLRVPRGFGTILEGLAREVLRDQPEDIPKYAAQYFDTLLKRREGNCSIKFAVDFVQVFRKIKLEKCAHS' A
#
# COMPACT_ATOMS: atom_id res chain seq x y z
N VAL A 1 -20.75 25.96 12.43
CA VAL A 1 -19.63 26.44 13.29
C VAL A 1 -18.55 25.38 13.32
N ILE A 2 -17.48 25.57 12.53
CA ILE A 2 -16.24 24.80 12.71
C ILE A 2 -15.13 25.84 12.79
N SER A 3 -14.58 26.01 13.98
CA SER A 3 -13.61 27.04 14.34
C SER A 3 -12.21 26.65 13.89
N SER A 4 -11.67 27.38 12.90
CA SER A 4 -10.24 27.43 12.60
C SER A 4 -9.55 28.37 13.59
N LEU A 5 -8.66 27.84 14.44
CA LEU A 5 -7.86 28.63 15.39
C LEU A 5 -6.77 29.45 14.64
N PRO A 6 -6.50 30.71 15.01
CA PRO A 6 -5.81 31.66 14.12
C PRO A 6 -4.28 31.83 14.35
N PHE A 7 -3.59 30.92 15.03
CA PHE A 7 -2.13 31.06 15.28
C PHE A 7 -1.35 29.75 15.17
N SER A 8 -1.57 28.97 14.11
CA SER A 8 -0.56 28.03 13.63
C SER A 8 -0.55 28.07 12.10
N ASN A 9 0.63 27.97 11.50
CA ASN A 9 0.81 27.84 10.05
C ASN A 9 0.04 26.60 9.56
N THR A 10 -1.23 26.73 9.19
CA THR A 10 -2.20 25.62 9.04
C THR A 10 -2.55 25.30 7.59
N HIS A 11 -1.64 25.55 6.65
CA HIS A 11 -1.82 25.15 5.25
C HIS A 11 -1.33 23.71 4.96
N LEU A 12 -1.45 22.81 5.94
CA LEU A 12 -1.22 21.38 5.72
C LEU A 12 -2.57 20.71 5.46
N ARG A 13 -3.03 20.80 4.21
CA ARG A 13 -4.20 20.05 3.74
C ARG A 13 -3.76 18.68 3.27
N VAL A 14 -4.43 17.64 3.76
CA VAL A 14 -4.24 16.27 3.27
C VAL A 14 -4.58 16.23 1.77
N PRO A 15 -3.68 15.72 0.92
CA PRO A 15 -3.97 15.59 -0.51
C PRO A 15 -5.23 14.75 -0.77
N ARG A 16 -6.04 15.16 -1.74
CA ARG A 16 -7.21 14.38 -2.17
C ARG A 16 -6.75 12.99 -2.64
N GLY A 17 -7.47 11.95 -2.21
CA GLY A 17 -7.14 10.56 -2.53
C GLY A 17 -6.10 9.90 -1.61
N PHE A 18 -5.44 10.64 -0.71
CA PHE A 18 -4.50 10.05 0.25
C PHE A 18 -5.17 8.99 1.14
N GLY A 19 -6.37 9.28 1.64
CA GLY A 19 -7.16 8.33 2.44
C GLY A 19 -7.49 7.04 1.69
N THR A 20 -7.86 7.13 0.41
CA THR A 20 -8.16 5.97 -0.44
C THR A 20 -6.94 5.06 -0.62
N ILE A 21 -5.75 5.64 -0.77
CA ILE A 21 -4.50 4.89 -0.92
C ILE A 21 -4.16 4.14 0.39
N LEU A 22 -4.34 4.80 1.54
CA LEU A 22 -4.13 4.16 2.84
C LEU A 22 -5.18 3.10 3.17
N GLU A 23 -6.45 3.31 2.80
CA GLU A 23 -7.50 2.31 2.95
C GLU A 23 -7.18 1.06 2.12
N GLY A 24 -6.70 1.24 0.90
CA GLY A 24 -6.24 0.14 0.04
C GLY A 24 -5.11 -0.66 0.69
N LEU A 25 -4.10 0.01 1.24
CA LEU A 25 -3.03 -0.65 1.99
C LEU A 25 -3.58 -1.39 3.21
N ALA A 26 -4.40 -0.74 4.02
CA ALA A 26 -4.95 -1.32 5.25
C ALA A 26 -5.79 -2.58 4.98
N ARG A 27 -6.59 -2.57 3.91
CA ARG A 27 -7.39 -3.72 3.49
C ARG A 27 -6.50 -4.93 3.16
N GLU A 28 -5.41 -4.72 2.45
CA GLU A 28 -4.51 -5.82 2.08
C GLU A 28 -3.68 -6.29 3.29
N VAL A 29 -3.24 -5.39 4.18
CA VAL A 29 -2.59 -5.78 5.45
C VAL A 29 -3.51 -6.66 6.31
N LEU A 30 -4.78 -6.29 6.45
CA LEU A 30 -5.76 -7.09 7.21
C LEU A 30 -6.02 -8.46 6.58
N ARG A 31 -5.94 -8.55 5.26
CA ARG A 31 -6.14 -9.78 4.49
C ARG A 31 -4.96 -10.75 4.64
N ASP A 32 -3.74 -10.25 4.55
CA ASP A 32 -2.55 -11.10 4.48
C ASP A 32 -1.83 -11.27 5.82
N GLN A 33 -2.12 -10.40 6.79
CA GLN A 33 -1.47 -10.39 8.11
C GLN A 33 0.06 -10.51 7.99
N PRO A 34 0.71 -9.59 7.25
CA PRO A 34 2.17 -9.61 7.07
C PRO A 34 2.86 -9.34 8.40
N GLU A 35 4.02 -9.95 8.59
CA GLU A 35 4.86 -9.75 9.78
C GLU A 35 5.56 -8.39 9.75
N ASP A 36 5.99 -7.95 8.56
CA ASP A 36 6.67 -6.67 8.33
C ASP A 36 5.78 -5.72 7.52
N ILE A 37 5.01 -4.90 8.24
CA ILE A 37 4.09 -3.92 7.65
C ILE A 37 4.83 -2.83 6.84
N PRO A 38 5.94 -2.22 7.31
CA PRO A 38 6.69 -1.25 6.52
C PRO A 38 7.18 -1.79 5.17
N LYS A 39 7.78 -3.00 5.14
CA LYS A 39 8.23 -3.63 3.91
C LYS A 39 7.08 -3.92 2.96
N TYR A 40 5.96 -4.42 3.50
CA TYR A 40 4.75 -4.68 2.74
C TYR A 40 4.17 -3.40 2.12
N ALA A 41 4.14 -2.29 2.87
CA ALA A 41 3.66 -1.00 2.38
C ALA A 41 4.52 -0.46 1.22
N ALA A 42 5.85 -0.58 1.32
CA ALA A 42 6.76 -0.18 0.25
C ALA A 42 6.47 -0.96 -1.06
N GLN A 43 6.29 -2.27 -0.97
CA GLN A 43 5.94 -3.12 -2.11
C GLN A 43 4.56 -2.79 -2.70
N TYR A 44 3.58 -2.52 -1.84
CA TYR A 44 2.23 -2.12 -2.23
C TYR A 44 2.25 -0.82 -3.05
N PHE A 45 2.94 0.22 -2.56
CA PHE A 45 3.02 1.50 -3.26
C PHE A 45 3.84 1.43 -4.55
N ASP A 46 4.94 0.66 -4.58
CA ASP A 46 5.70 0.42 -5.80
C ASP A 46 4.84 -0.23 -6.90
N THR A 47 3.95 -1.15 -6.52
CA THR A 47 2.99 -1.76 -7.45
C THR A 47 1.97 -0.75 -7.97
N LEU A 48 1.43 0.12 -7.11
CA LEU A 48 0.50 1.16 -7.52
C LEU A 48 1.16 2.17 -8.48
N LEU A 49 2.43 2.53 -8.23
CA LEU A 49 3.22 3.39 -9.10
C LEU A 49 3.42 2.76 -10.48
N LYS A 50 3.85 1.49 -10.54
CA LYS A 50 4.02 0.75 -11.80
C LYS A 50 2.72 0.66 -12.62
N ARG A 51 1.58 0.44 -11.95
CA ARG A 51 0.26 0.45 -12.61
C ARG A 51 -0.10 1.81 -13.19
N ARG A 52 0.22 2.89 -12.45
CA ARG A 52 -0.06 4.27 -12.89
C ARG A 52 0.80 4.69 -14.07
N GLU A 53 2.08 4.31 -14.07
CA GLU A 53 3.05 4.75 -15.07
C GLU A 53 2.92 4.03 -16.41
N GLY A 54 2.06 3.01 -16.53
CA GLY A 54 1.78 2.35 -17.80
C GLY A 54 3.01 1.74 -18.47
N ASN A 55 4.09 1.51 -17.71
CA ASN A 55 5.35 0.97 -18.22
C ASN A 55 5.17 -0.49 -18.64
N CYS A 56 4.72 -0.66 -19.88
CA CYS A 56 4.96 -1.85 -20.70
C CYS A 56 6.46 -1.94 -20.99
N SER A 57 7.26 -2.20 -19.96
CA SER A 57 8.56 -2.84 -20.13
C SER A 57 8.41 -4.20 -19.51
N ILE A 58 8.24 -5.18 -20.40
CA ILE A 58 8.01 -6.59 -20.13
C ILE A 58 9.26 -7.17 -19.44
N LYS A 59 9.42 -6.89 -18.14
CA LYS A 59 10.15 -7.68 -17.15
C LYS A 59 9.41 -7.47 -15.83
N PHE A 60 8.90 -8.56 -15.26
CA PHE A 60 8.13 -8.63 -13.98
C PHE A 60 6.61 -8.35 -14.05
N ALA A 61 5.95 -8.78 -15.12
CA ALA A 61 4.48 -8.79 -15.23
C ALA A 61 3.77 -9.92 -14.42
N VAL A 62 4.29 -10.30 -13.24
CA VAL A 62 3.67 -11.38 -12.42
C VAL A 62 3.59 -11.11 -10.90
N ASP A 63 3.67 -9.87 -10.42
CA ASP A 63 3.90 -9.66 -8.97
C ASP A 63 2.70 -9.13 -8.15
N PHE A 64 1.47 -9.57 -8.44
CA PHE A 64 0.32 -9.34 -7.53
C PHE A 64 -0.48 -10.60 -7.17
N VAL A 65 -0.33 -11.71 -7.88
CA VAL A 65 -0.94 -12.99 -7.48
C VAL A 65 0.13 -13.97 -6.98
N GLN A 66 1.35 -13.90 -7.51
CA GLN A 66 2.42 -14.82 -7.14
C GLN A 66 3.13 -14.43 -5.82
N VAL A 67 3.35 -13.13 -5.55
CA VAL A 67 3.95 -12.66 -4.29
C VAL A 67 3.07 -13.00 -3.08
N PHE A 68 1.77 -12.75 -3.18
CA PHE A 68 0.82 -13.04 -2.10
C PHE A 68 0.61 -14.53 -1.87
N ARG A 69 0.62 -15.34 -2.94
CA ARG A 69 0.52 -16.80 -2.83
C ARG A 69 1.79 -17.42 -2.23
N LYS A 70 2.97 -16.83 -2.45
CA LYS A 70 4.25 -17.32 -1.91
C LYS A 70 4.38 -17.08 -0.41
N ILE A 71 3.94 -15.92 0.10
CA ILE A 71 3.88 -15.63 1.55
C ILE A 71 2.96 -16.61 2.31
N LYS A 72 1.87 -17.08 1.68
CA LYS A 72 0.96 -18.05 2.30
C LYS A 72 1.46 -19.50 2.21
N LEU A 73 2.31 -19.85 1.25
CA LEU A 73 2.86 -21.20 1.07
C LEU A 73 4.06 -21.49 1.99
N GLU A 74 4.88 -20.50 2.32
CA GLU A 74 6.02 -20.70 3.23
C GLU A 74 5.60 -20.84 4.71
N LYS A 75 4.37 -20.41 5.07
CA LYS A 75 3.82 -20.59 6.43
C LYS A 75 3.27 -21.99 6.73
N CYS A 76 3.14 -22.89 5.74
CA CYS A 76 2.68 -24.27 5.93
C CYS A 76 3.80 -25.33 5.91
N ALA A 77 5.06 -24.93 5.71
CA ALA A 77 6.21 -25.84 5.58
C ALA A 77 7.07 -25.96 6.86
N HIS A 78 6.57 -25.49 8.01
CA HIS A 78 7.28 -25.57 9.29
C HIS A 78 6.47 -26.25 10.40
N SER A 79 5.57 -27.17 10.01
CA SER A 79 5.06 -28.20 10.92
C SER A 79 5.64 -29.56 10.54
#